data_AF-A0A1H3MT12-F1
#
_entry.id   AF-A0A1H3MT12-F1
#
_cell.length_a   1.000
_cell.length_b   1.000
_cell.length_c   1.000
_cell.angle_alpha   90.00
_cell.angle_beta   90.00
_cell.angle_gamma   90.00
#
_symmetry.space_group_name_H-M   'P 1'
#
loop_
_entity.id
_entity.type
_entity.pdbx_description
1 polymer ?
#
loop_
_entity_poly.entity_id
_entity_poly.type
_entity_poly.pdbx_seq_one_letter_code
_entity_poly.pdbx_strand_id
1 'polypeptide(L)' 'MAFGYGPHHCIGVNLGRLQAEVSFATPYSRLPNLRLRPSFQPHQVPGPTFRAWTSLEMVYDGPALPRTDIS' A
#
# COMPACT_ATOMS: atom_id res chain seq x y z
N MET A 1 17.76 -4.73 6.49
CA MET A 1 16.95 -5.65 7.32
C MET A 1 15.69 -4.92 7.76
N ALA A 2 14.55 -5.07 7.06
CA ALA A 2 13.35 -4.25 7.30
C ALA A 2 12.57 -4.60 8.58
N PHE A 3 12.68 -5.83 9.07
CA PHE A 3 11.96 -6.34 10.25
C PHE A 3 12.88 -6.74 11.41
N GLY A 4 14.15 -6.34 11.37
CA GLY A 4 15.14 -6.75 12.37
C GLY A 4 15.37 -8.26 12.43
N TYR A 5 16.08 -8.71 13.46
CA TYR A 5 16.42 -10.12 13.70
C TYR A 5 16.62 -10.37 15.21
N GLY A 6 16.53 -11.63 15.64
CA GLY A 6 16.78 -12.04 17.03
C GLY A 6 15.65 -11.62 17.98
N PRO A 7 15.96 -11.32 19.26
CA PRO A 7 14.95 -10.97 20.27
C PRO A 7 14.07 -9.76 19.93
N HIS A 8 14.54 -8.89 19.03
CA HIS A 8 13.82 -7.70 18.55
C HIS A 8 13.29 -7.87 17.13
N HIS A 9 13.17 -9.10 16.63
CA HIS A 9 12.49 -9.35 15.37
C HIS A 9 11.04 -8.84 15.45
N CYS A 10 10.59 -8.16 14.39
CA CYS A 10 9.30 -7.49 14.37
C CYS A 10 8.16 -8.50 14.64
N ILE A 11 7.52 -8.37 15.81
CA ILE A 11 6.38 -9.20 16.19
C ILE A 11 5.21 -9.07 15.19
N GLY A 12 5.11 -7.93 14.49
CA GLY A 12 4.06 -7.63 13.52
C GLY A 12 4.34 -8.09 12.09
N VAL A 13 5.46 -8.78 11.80
CA VAL A 13 5.86 -9.08 10.40
C VAL A 13 4.79 -9.84 9.60
N ASN A 14 4.11 -10.80 10.23
CA ASN A 14 3.10 -11.60 9.55
C ASN A 14 1.83 -10.78 9.27
N LEU A 15 1.40 -9.97 10.24
CA LEU A 15 0.27 -9.06 10.06
C LEU A 15 0.58 -8.01 8.99
N GLY A 16 1.78 -7.40 9.03
CA GLY A 16 2.19 -6.40 8.04
C GLY A 16 2.25 -6.96 6.63
N ARG A 17 2.66 -8.23 6.46
CA ARG A 17 2.62 -8.92 5.16
C ARG A 17 1.20 -9.13 4.67
N LEU A 18 0.31 -9.63 5.52
CA LEU A 18 -1.10 -9.83 5.17
C LEU A 18 -1.80 -8.50 4.84
N GLN A 19 -1.52 -7.45 5.61
CA GLN A 19 -2.01 -6.10 5.32
C GLN A 19 -1.50 -5.62 3.97
N ALA A 20 -0.20 -5.75 3.67
CA ALA A 20 0.35 -5.36 2.39
C ALA A 20 -0.32 -6.12 1.23
N GLU A 21 -0.48 -7.44 1.34
CA GLU A 21 -1.14 -8.27 0.34
C GLU A 21 -2.56 -7.77 0.04
N VAL A 22 -3.38 -7.56 1.07
CA VAL A 22 -4.76 -7.07 0.89
C VAL A 22 -4.80 -5.62 0.40
N SER A 23 -3.95 -4.73 0.95
CA SER A 23 -3.89 -3.31 0.59
C SER A 23 -3.45 -3.09 -0.85
N PHE A 24 -2.62 -3.96 -1.42
CA PHE A 24 -2.26 -3.92 -2.83
C PHE A 24 -3.26 -4.68 -3.70
N ALA A 25 -3.66 -5.91 -3.38
CA ALA A 25 -4.54 -6.69 -4.25
C ALA A 25 -5.93 -6.04 -4.45
N THR A 26 -6.51 -5.53 -3.36
CA THR A 26 -7.89 -4.99 -3.37
C THR A 26 -8.08 -3.84 -4.35
N PRO A 27 -7.33 -2.72 -4.29
CA PRO A 27 -7.57 -1.61 -5.21
C PRO A 27 -7.31 -2.00 -6.67
N TYR A 28 -6.29 -2.82 -6.97
CA TYR A 28 -6.02 -3.25 -8.34
C TYR A 28 -7.08 -4.21 -8.91
N SER A 29 -7.74 -4.99 -8.05
CA SER A 29 -8.88 -5.84 -8.48
C SER A 29 -10.17 -5.05 -8.67
N ARG A 30 -10.34 -3.91 -7.98
CA ARG A 30 -11.62 -3.19 -7.91
C ARG A 30 -11.67 -1.85 -8.65
N LEU A 31 -10.54 -1.22 -8.88
CA LEU A 31 -10.44 0.10 -9.51
C LEU A 31 -9.91 -0.07 -10.94
N PRO A 32 -10.78 0.02 -11.97
CA PRO A 32 -10.38 -0.22 -13.35
C PRO A 32 -9.33 0.79 -13.80
N ASN A 33 -8.27 0.32 -14.46
CA ASN A 33 -7.18 1.16 -14.97
C ASN A 33 -6.56 2.10 -13.90
N LEU A 34 -6.46 1.60 -12.66
CA LEU A 34 -5.82 2.31 -11.56
C LEU A 34 -4.35 2.61 -11.89
N ARG A 35 -3.98 3.88 -11.81
CA ARG A 35 -2.65 4.38 -12.15
C ARG A 35 -2.30 5.61 -11.33
N LEU A 36 -1.03 5.99 -11.30
CA LEU A 36 -0.62 7.26 -10.70
C LEU A 36 -1.28 8.44 -11.42
N ARG A 37 -1.69 9.46 -10.65
CA ARG A 37 -2.15 10.71 -11.23
C ARG A 37 -1.02 11.32 -12.09
N PRO A 38 -1.29 11.72 -13.35
CA PRO A 38 -0.28 12.39 -14.18
C PRO A 38 0.30 13.61 -13.46
N SER A 39 1.61 13.80 -13.59
CA SER A 39 2.36 14.91 -12.97
C SER A 39 2.35 14.96 -11.44
N PHE A 40 1.88 13.90 -10.75
CA PHE A 40 2.00 13.81 -9.30
C PHE A 40 3.46 13.71 -8.88
N GLN A 41 3.87 14.58 -7.96
CA GLN A 41 5.21 14.59 -7.36
C GLN A 41 5.10 14.17 -5.89
N PRO A 42 5.59 12.98 -5.52
CA PRO A 42 5.47 12.50 -4.16
C PRO A 42 6.44 13.24 -3.22
N HIS A 43 5.95 13.61 -2.04
CA HIS A 43 6.78 14.12 -0.96
C HIS A 43 7.08 13.01 0.05
N GLN A 44 8.34 12.87 0.46
CA GLN A 44 8.71 11.88 1.47
C GLN A 44 8.44 12.40 2.89
N VAL A 45 8.03 11.50 3.78
CA VAL A 45 7.97 11.80 5.21
C VAL A 45 9.39 12.17 5.67
N PRO A 46 9.62 13.36 6.24
CA PRO A 46 10.94 13.76 6.68
C PRO A 46 11.42 12.89 7.84
N GLY A 47 12.68 12.46 7.79
CA GLY A 47 13.35 11.79 8.91
C GLY A 47 14.22 10.61 8.48
N PRO A 48 15.07 10.12 9.39
CA PRO A 48 16.01 9.05 9.08
C PRO A 48 15.40 7.65 9.21
N THR A 49 14.28 7.53 9.93
CA THR A 49 13.72 6.23 10.34
C THR A 49 12.88 5.56 9.25
N PHE A 50 12.07 6.34 8.54
CA PHE A 50 11.11 5.82 7.57
C PHE A 50 11.38 6.41 6.19
N ARG A 51 11.40 5.54 5.18
CA ARG A 51 11.32 5.93 3.77
C ARG A 51 9.89 5.69 3.30
N ALA A 52 9.02 6.66 3.55
CA ALA A 52 7.61 6.62 3.19
C ALA A 52 7.23 7.91 2.46
N TRP A 53 6.16 7.87 1.66
CA TRP A 53 5.56 9.04 1.03
C TRP A 53 4.38 9.54 1.86
N THR A 54 4.17 10.86 1.91
CA THR A 54 3.04 11.46 2.64
C THR A 54 1.71 11.18 1.96
N SER A 55 1.72 10.99 0.64
CA SER A 55 0.56 10.65 -0.16
C SER A 55 0.99 9.91 -1.43
N LEU A 56 0.05 9.19 -2.03
CA LEU A 56 0.18 8.59 -3.36
C LEU A 56 -1.11 8.85 -4.13
N GLU A 57 -1.12 9.91 -4.95
CA GLU A 57 -2.33 10.25 -5.70
C GLU A 57 -2.48 9.36 -6.93
N MET A 58 -3.63 8.72 -7.02
CA MET A 58 -3.96 7.78 -8.09
C MET A 58 -5.28 8.17 -8.76
N VAL A 59 -5.44 7.77 -10.01
CA VAL A 59 -6.67 7.92 -10.80
C VAL A 59 -7.07 6.55 -11.37
N TYR A 60 -8.36 6.34 -11.55
CA TYR A 60 -8.95 5.13 -12.12
C TYR A 60 -10.17 5.50 -12.95
N ASP A 61 -10.60 4.60 -13.82
CA ASP A 61 -11.67 4.86 -14.77
C ASP A 61 -12.99 4.23 -14.29
N GLY A 62 -14.09 4.98 -14.36
CA GLY A 62 -15.43 4.48 -14.00
C GLY A 62 -15.66 4.27 -12.50
N PRO A 63 -16.76 3.60 -12.11
CA PRO A 63 -17.05 3.29 -10.71
C PRO A 63 -16.22 2.13 -10.19
N ALA A 64 -15.99 2.07 -8.87
CA ALA A 64 -15.36 0.93 -8.23
C ALA A 64 -16.21 -0.34 -8.38
N LEU A 65 -15.59 -1.43 -8.79
CA LEU A 65 -16.23 -2.74 -8.89
C LEU A 65 -16.64 -3.27 -7.50
N PRO A 66 -17.70 -4.10 -7.39
CA PRO A 66 -18.09 -4.69 -6.12
C PRO A 66 -16.97 -5.54 -5.51
N ARG A 67 -17.03 -5.75 -4.21
CA ARG A 67 -16.07 -6.57 -3.47
C ARG A 67 -16.40 -8.05 -3.74
N THR A 68 -15.45 -8.84 -4.23
CA THR A 68 -15.65 -10.24 -4.65
C THR A 68 -15.19 -11.28 -3.61
N ASP A 69 -14.60 -10.86 -2.49
CA ASP A 69 -14.05 -11.72 -1.43
C ASP A 69 -14.99 -11.90 -0.22
N ILE A 70 -16.26 -11.49 -0.34
CA ILE A 70 -17.28 -11.78 0.68
C ILE A 70 -17.98 -13.08 0.28
N SER A 71 -17.33 -14.20 0.58
CA SER A 71 -17.89 -15.56 0.58
C SER A 71 -17.41 -16.27 1.83
#